data_AF-A0A060XSE7-F1
#
_entry.id   AF-A0A060XSE7-F1
#
_cell.length_a   1.000
_cell.length_b   1.000
_cell.length_c   1.000
_cell.angle_alpha   90.00
_cell.angle_beta   90.00
_cell.angle_gamma   90.00
#
_symmetry.space_group_name_H-M   'P 1'
#
loop_
_entity.id
_entity.type
_entity.pdbx_description
1 polymer ?
#
loop_
_entity_poly.entity_id
_entity_poly.type
_entity_poly.pdbx_seq_one_letter_code
_entity_poly.pdbx_strand_id
1 'polypeptide(L)'
;MPSSHRNQTSHHHHLLICISCTSATSPPHPNPLSPRVRFLPPRPPPPEEKDEDFPEQVLGEMVSEPMMMAARQLHEEARKWSSKGNDIIGAAKRMALLMAEMSRLVRGGSGNKRALIQCAKDIAKASDEVTRLAKEVAKQCTDKRIRTNLLQVCERIPTISTQLKILSTVKATMLGRTNISEEESEQATEMLVHNAQNLMQSVKETVREAEAASIKIRTDAGFTLHWIRKTPWYQ
;
A
#
# COMPACT_ATOMS: atom_id res chain seq x y z
N MET A 1 14.80 -55.84 47.23
CA MET A 1 14.12 -57.09 47.65
C MET A 1 12.71 -56.71 48.11
N PRO A 2 11.63 -57.40 47.74
CA PRO A 2 11.30 -57.99 46.44
C PRO A 2 9.85 -57.66 46.00
N SER A 3 9.59 -58.09 44.77
CA SER A 3 8.33 -58.26 44.05
C SER A 3 7.15 -58.86 44.83
N SER A 4 5.91 -58.60 44.39
CA SER A 4 4.97 -59.70 44.11
C SER A 4 3.83 -59.29 43.17
N HIS A 5 3.71 -60.05 42.08
CA HIS A 5 2.57 -60.10 41.16
C HIS A 5 1.41 -60.91 41.78
N ARG A 6 0.16 -60.66 41.36
CA ARG A 6 -0.68 -61.57 40.52
C ARG A 6 -2.19 -61.33 40.66
N ASN A 7 -2.87 -61.34 39.50
CA ASN A 7 -4.10 -62.06 39.12
C ASN A 7 -5.39 -61.87 39.96
N GLN A 8 -6.64 -61.99 39.47
CA GLN A 8 -7.19 -62.61 38.26
C GLN A 8 -8.71 -62.30 38.15
N THR A 9 -9.23 -62.36 36.91
CA THR A 9 -10.55 -62.89 36.45
C THR A 9 -11.87 -62.27 36.95
N SER A 10 -13.01 -62.23 36.24
CA SER A 10 -13.51 -62.49 34.86
C SER A 10 -14.95 -63.03 34.99
N HIS A 11 -15.77 -62.81 33.96
CA HIS A 11 -17.07 -63.43 33.62
C HIS A 11 -18.34 -62.73 34.11
N HIS A 12 -19.46 -62.66 33.37
CA HIS A 12 -19.79 -62.62 31.94
C HIS A 12 -21.33 -62.46 31.85
N HIS A 13 -21.83 -61.69 30.86
CA HIS A 13 -23.12 -61.77 30.15
C HIS A 13 -24.48 -61.86 30.89
N HIS A 14 -25.42 -60.96 30.58
CA HIS A 14 -26.56 -61.25 29.69
C HIS A 14 -27.49 -60.04 29.40
N LEU A 15 -27.79 -59.88 28.09
CA LEU A 15 -29.05 -59.49 27.41
C LEU A 15 -29.66 -58.06 27.41
N LEU A 16 -29.60 -57.49 26.19
CA LEU A 16 -30.49 -56.58 25.44
C LEU A 16 -31.97 -56.42 25.88
N ILE A 17 -32.50 -55.18 25.84
CA ILE A 17 -33.84 -54.82 25.29
C ILE A 17 -33.79 -53.42 24.63
N CYS A 18 -34.44 -53.30 23.47
CA CYS A 18 -34.59 -52.14 22.61
C CYS A 18 -35.99 -51.47 22.73
N ILE A 19 -36.02 -50.14 22.59
CA ILE A 19 -37.05 -49.26 21.93
C ILE A 19 -38.45 -49.12 22.57
N SER A 20 -38.84 -47.88 22.95
CA SER A 20 -39.96 -47.08 22.37
C SER A 20 -40.43 -45.91 23.25
N CYS A 21 -40.76 -44.78 22.59
CA CYS A 21 -41.24 -43.49 23.10
C CYS A 21 -42.46 -43.48 24.04
N THR A 22 -42.51 -42.53 24.97
CA THR A 22 -43.69 -41.62 25.16
C THR A 22 -43.26 -40.24 25.68
N SER A 23 -44.00 -39.25 25.21
CA SER A 23 -43.89 -37.80 25.39
C SER A 23 -44.45 -37.30 26.72
N ALA A 24 -43.82 -36.28 27.33
CA ALA A 24 -44.48 -35.36 28.27
C ALA A 24 -43.86 -33.95 28.19
N THR A 25 -44.76 -32.98 28.05
CA THR A 25 -44.59 -31.57 27.66
C THR A 25 -44.18 -30.67 28.85
N SER A 26 -43.19 -29.80 28.66
CA SER A 26 -42.88 -28.67 29.56
C SER A 26 -43.45 -27.36 28.98
N PRO A 27 -43.92 -26.40 29.81
CA PRO A 27 -44.58 -25.18 29.34
C PRO A 27 -43.59 -24.19 28.68
N PRO A 28 -44.01 -23.40 27.67
CA PRO A 28 -43.13 -22.45 27.00
C PRO A 28 -42.87 -21.21 27.86
N HIS A 29 -41.60 -20.91 28.13
CA HIS A 29 -41.16 -19.61 28.64
C HIS A 29 -41.39 -18.52 27.57
N PRO A 30 -41.87 -17.31 27.92
CA PRO A 30 -41.97 -16.21 26.97
C PRO A 30 -40.57 -15.73 26.56
N ASN A 31 -40.30 -15.80 25.26
CA ASN A 31 -39.10 -15.29 24.63
C ASN A 31 -38.95 -13.78 24.93
N PRO A 32 -37.81 -13.30 25.48
CA PRO A 32 -37.51 -11.89 25.50
C PRO A 32 -37.40 -11.38 24.06
N LEU A 33 -38.26 -10.42 23.72
CA LEU A 33 -38.28 -9.74 22.44
C LEU A 33 -36.86 -9.34 22.01
N SER A 34 -36.48 -9.83 20.83
CA SER A 34 -35.27 -9.42 20.10
C SER A 34 -35.11 -7.89 20.15
N PRO A 35 -33.92 -7.35 20.46
CA PRO A 35 -33.71 -5.91 20.42
C PRO A 35 -33.97 -5.44 19.01
N ARG A 36 -34.97 -4.55 18.87
CA ARG A 36 -35.34 -3.86 17.64
C ARG A 36 -34.07 -3.52 16.86
N VAL A 37 -33.87 -4.17 15.72
CA VAL A 37 -32.93 -3.70 14.70
C VAL A 37 -33.44 -2.32 14.30
N ARG A 38 -32.86 -1.28 14.91
CA ARG A 38 -33.01 0.08 14.41
C ARG A 38 -32.35 0.05 13.05
N PHE A 39 -33.16 -0.05 12.00
CA PHE A 39 -32.73 0.25 10.65
C PHE A 39 -32.23 1.69 10.66
N LEU A 40 -30.92 1.87 10.85
CA LEU A 40 -30.31 3.16 10.61
C LEU A 40 -30.62 3.51 9.14
N PRO A 41 -31.07 4.74 8.86
CA PRO A 41 -31.25 5.16 7.47
C PRO A 41 -29.94 4.89 6.73
N PRO A 42 -29.99 4.40 5.47
CA PRO A 42 -28.79 4.20 4.68
C PRO A 42 -28.03 5.52 4.68
N ARG A 43 -26.79 5.47 5.19
CA ARG A 43 -25.89 6.63 5.16
C ARG A 43 -25.89 7.14 3.72
N PRO A 44 -26.20 8.42 3.46
CA PRO A 44 -26.05 8.95 2.11
C PRO A 44 -24.62 8.64 1.67
N PRO A 45 -24.42 8.13 0.43
CA PRO A 45 -23.09 7.81 -0.04
C PRO A 45 -22.22 9.05 0.21
N PRO A 46 -21.13 8.95 1.00
CA PRO A 46 -20.13 10.01 1.03
C PRO A 46 -19.81 10.39 -0.42
N PRO A 47 -19.57 11.69 -0.69
CA PRO A 47 -19.23 12.15 -2.03
C PRO A 47 -18.15 11.23 -2.62
N GLU A 48 -18.43 10.64 -3.79
CA GLU A 48 -17.47 9.81 -4.50
C GLU A 48 -16.19 10.62 -4.68
N GLU A 49 -15.10 10.16 -4.06
CA GLU A 49 -13.78 10.62 -4.45
C GLU A 49 -13.52 10.06 -5.84
N LYS A 50 -13.70 10.89 -6.88
CA LYS A 50 -13.09 10.62 -8.19
C LYS A 50 -11.57 10.63 -7.98
N ASP A 51 -11.00 9.47 -7.71
CA ASP A 51 -9.57 9.28 -7.84
C ASP A 51 -9.22 9.52 -9.31
N GLU A 52 -8.12 10.23 -9.56
CA GLU A 52 -7.55 10.28 -10.90
C GLU A 52 -7.13 8.85 -11.25
N ASP A 53 -7.86 8.23 -12.18
CA ASP A 53 -7.57 6.88 -12.66
C ASP A 53 -6.15 6.83 -13.21
N PHE A 54 -5.45 5.73 -12.91
CA PHE A 54 -4.11 5.53 -13.44
C PHE A 54 -4.19 5.45 -14.97
N PRO A 55 -3.30 6.15 -15.72
CA PRO A 55 -3.36 6.17 -17.17
C PRO A 55 -3.37 4.76 -17.76
N GLU A 56 -4.38 4.45 -18.57
CA GLU A 56 -4.37 3.24 -19.40
C GLU A 56 -3.27 3.36 -20.45
N GLN A 57 -2.52 2.27 -20.65
CA GLN A 57 -1.51 2.24 -21.71
C GLN A 57 -2.22 2.30 -23.07
N VAL A 58 -1.99 3.40 -23.79
CA VAL A 58 -2.51 3.55 -25.14
C VAL A 58 -1.73 2.66 -26.09
N LEU A 59 -2.42 1.88 -26.91
CA LEU A 59 -1.81 0.97 -27.88
C LEU A 59 -0.91 1.77 -28.85
N GLY A 60 0.39 1.42 -28.91
CA GLY A 60 1.36 2.09 -29.77
C GLY A 60 2.11 3.27 -29.14
N GLU A 61 1.85 3.60 -27.88
CA GLU A 61 2.63 4.60 -27.15
C GLU A 61 4.00 4.04 -26.73
N MET A 62 5.08 4.77 -27.07
CA MET A 62 6.43 4.39 -26.62
C MET A 62 6.62 4.82 -25.16
N VAL A 63 6.56 3.85 -24.26
CA VAL A 63 6.81 4.05 -22.81
C VAL A 63 7.94 3.15 -22.33
N SER A 64 8.63 3.59 -21.29
CA SER A 64 9.55 2.72 -20.55
C SER A 64 8.75 1.78 -19.66
N GLU A 65 8.46 0.58 -20.17
CA GLU A 65 7.72 -0.46 -19.45
C GLU A 65 8.18 -0.72 -18.00
N PRO A 66 9.49 -0.88 -17.69
CA PRO A 66 9.92 -1.10 -16.31
C PRO A 66 9.64 0.08 -15.37
N MET A 67 9.60 1.30 -15.90
CA MET A 67 9.28 2.51 -15.14
C MET A 67 7.76 2.65 -14.95
N MET A 68 6.98 2.34 -15.99
CA MET A 68 5.52 2.29 -15.92
C MET A 68 5.04 1.21 -14.92
N MET A 69 5.66 0.04 -14.92
CA MET A 69 5.41 -1.01 -13.94
C MET A 69 5.69 -0.53 -12.50
N ALA A 70 6.79 0.18 -12.27
CA ALA A 70 7.10 0.74 -10.96
C ALA A 70 6.05 1.77 -10.49
N ALA A 71 5.61 2.63 -11.42
CA ALA A 71 4.53 3.58 -11.19
C ALA A 71 3.22 2.87 -10.81
N ARG A 72 2.81 1.85 -11.59
CA ARG A 72 1.63 1.02 -11.30
C ARG A 72 1.71 0.37 -9.91
N GLN A 73 2.84 -0.23 -9.57
CA GLN A 73 3.01 -0.90 -8.28
C GLN A 73 2.87 0.03 -7.07
N LEU A 74 3.29 1.29 -7.20
CA LEU A 74 3.06 2.30 -6.16
C LEU A 74 1.59 2.72 -6.14
N HIS A 75 0.99 2.98 -7.31
CA HIS A 75 -0.41 3.37 -7.42
C HIS A 75 -1.34 2.30 -6.83
N GLU A 76 -1.11 1.02 -7.13
CA GLU A 76 -1.86 -0.12 -6.59
C GLU A 76 -1.79 -0.23 -5.07
N GLU A 77 -0.65 0.15 -4.47
CA GLU A 77 -0.55 0.20 -3.01
C GLU A 77 -1.31 1.39 -2.44
N ALA A 78 -1.18 2.56 -3.05
CA ALA A 78 -1.81 3.79 -2.58
C ALA A 78 -3.34 3.80 -2.79
N ARG A 79 -3.84 3.21 -3.89
CA ARG A 79 -5.29 3.17 -4.22
C ARG A 79 -6.13 2.34 -3.25
N LYS A 80 -5.49 1.47 -2.44
CA LYS A 80 -6.17 0.73 -1.37
C LYS A 80 -6.75 1.68 -0.31
N TRP A 81 -6.25 2.91 -0.25
CA TRP A 81 -6.54 3.88 0.80
C TRP A 81 -7.19 5.15 0.24
N SER A 82 -8.09 5.75 1.03
CA SER A 82 -8.59 7.10 0.77
C SER A 82 -7.49 8.14 1.00
N SER A 83 -7.47 9.16 0.16
CA SER A 83 -6.55 10.29 0.30
C SER A 83 -7.08 11.34 1.28
N LYS A 84 -8.37 11.29 1.63
CA LYS A 84 -9.00 12.22 2.56
C LYS A 84 -8.38 12.13 3.95
N GLY A 85 -7.72 13.21 4.37
CA GLY A 85 -7.04 13.26 5.67
C GLY A 85 -5.80 12.36 5.74
N ASN A 86 -5.23 11.98 4.59
CA ASN A 86 -4.00 11.22 4.49
C ASN A 86 -3.13 11.72 3.32
N ASP A 87 -2.36 12.76 3.61
CA ASP A 87 -1.48 13.40 2.62
C ASP A 87 -0.34 12.48 2.15
N ILE A 88 0.04 11.45 2.93
CA ILE A 88 1.00 10.43 2.47
C ILE A 88 0.42 9.68 1.26
N ILE A 89 -0.83 9.26 1.34
CA ILE A 89 -1.51 8.57 0.23
C ILE A 89 -1.73 9.53 -0.94
N GLY A 90 -2.14 10.77 -0.67
CA GLY A 90 -2.28 11.81 -1.70
C GLY A 90 -0.97 12.04 -2.47
N ALA A 91 0.15 12.22 -1.76
CA ALA A 91 1.47 12.39 -2.36
C ALA A 91 1.92 11.14 -3.12
N ALA A 92 1.74 9.94 -2.56
CA ALA A 92 2.09 8.69 -3.22
C ALA A 92 1.33 8.46 -4.54
N LYS A 93 0.02 8.77 -4.58
CA LYS A 93 -0.77 8.74 -5.83
C LYS A 93 -0.22 9.72 -6.87
N ARG A 94 0.05 10.97 -6.47
CA ARG A 94 0.67 11.97 -7.36
C ARG A 94 2.02 11.50 -7.90
N MET A 95 2.87 10.92 -7.04
CA MET A 95 4.17 10.37 -7.46
C MET A 95 4.03 9.27 -8.49
N ALA A 96 3.04 8.38 -8.33
CA ALA A 96 2.80 7.31 -9.29
C ALA A 96 2.35 7.86 -10.66
N LEU A 97 1.44 8.83 -10.70
CA LEU A 97 1.01 9.47 -11.94
C LEU A 97 2.16 10.21 -12.64
N LEU A 98 2.96 10.96 -11.87
CA LEU A 98 4.15 11.63 -12.41
C LEU A 98 5.19 10.62 -12.93
N MET A 99 5.37 9.49 -12.26
CA MET A 99 6.30 8.44 -12.71
C MET A 99 5.80 7.75 -13.99
N ALA A 100 4.47 7.59 -14.14
CA ALA A 100 3.87 7.13 -15.39
C ALA A 100 4.16 8.11 -16.54
N GLU A 101 3.99 9.41 -16.31
CA GLU A 101 4.34 10.44 -17.29
C GLU A 101 5.85 10.46 -17.59
N MET A 102 6.71 10.31 -16.58
CA MET A 102 8.16 10.20 -16.79
C MET A 102 8.50 9.02 -17.71
N SER A 103 7.82 7.88 -17.57
CA SER A 103 8.04 6.70 -18.42
C SER A 103 7.80 6.96 -19.91
N ARG A 104 6.87 7.87 -20.23
CA ARG A 104 6.59 8.33 -21.59
C ARG A 104 7.62 9.36 -22.04
N LEU A 105 7.96 10.31 -21.18
CA LEU A 105 8.90 11.38 -21.49
C LEU A 105 10.32 10.88 -21.79
N VAL A 106 10.78 9.80 -21.13
CA VAL A 106 12.13 9.23 -21.33
C VAL A 106 12.29 8.48 -22.66
N ARG A 107 11.19 7.97 -23.24
CA ARG A 107 11.16 7.35 -24.57
C ARG A 107 10.79 8.33 -25.68
N GLY A 108 10.22 9.49 -25.34
CA GLY A 108 9.86 10.51 -26.32
C GLY A 108 11.05 11.29 -26.89
N GLY A 109 10.82 11.95 -28.03
CA GLY A 109 11.85 12.66 -28.80
C GLY A 109 12.32 14.00 -28.22
N SER A 110 13.06 14.76 -29.05
CA SER A 110 13.80 15.98 -28.70
C SER A 110 12.99 17.10 -28.01
N GLY A 111 11.66 17.14 -28.14
CA GLY A 111 10.79 18.14 -27.53
C GLY A 111 10.58 17.98 -26.01
N ASN A 112 10.93 16.84 -25.43
CA ASN A 112 10.53 16.50 -24.05
C ASN A 112 11.52 16.94 -22.96
N LYS A 113 12.64 17.57 -23.32
CA LYS A 113 13.69 17.96 -22.36
C LYS A 113 13.18 18.75 -21.15
N ARG A 114 12.40 19.80 -21.40
CA ARG A 114 11.87 20.67 -20.32
C ARG A 114 10.83 19.94 -19.47
N ALA A 115 9.97 19.15 -20.12
CA ALA A 115 8.94 18.35 -19.46
C ALA A 115 9.56 17.27 -18.56
N LEU A 116 10.60 16.56 -19.04
CA LEU A 116 11.30 15.53 -18.26
C LEU A 116 11.94 16.11 -16.99
N ILE A 117 12.62 17.25 -17.12
CA ILE A 117 13.23 17.94 -15.97
C ILE A 117 12.17 18.41 -14.98
N GLN A 118 11.05 18.96 -15.47
CA GLN A 118 9.98 19.42 -14.60
C GLN A 118 9.30 18.26 -13.87
N CYS A 119 8.99 17.18 -14.59
CA CYS A 119 8.45 15.95 -14.03
C CYS A 119 9.34 15.40 -12.89
N ALA A 120 10.66 15.37 -13.08
CA ALA A 120 11.60 14.95 -12.03
C ALA A 120 11.57 15.85 -10.78
N LYS A 121 11.41 17.16 -10.96
CA LYS A 121 11.27 18.11 -9.84
C LYS A 121 9.96 17.92 -9.09
N ASP A 122 8.87 17.66 -9.80
CA ASP A 122 7.56 17.43 -9.19
C ASP A 122 7.52 16.11 -8.42
N ILE A 123 8.14 15.05 -8.95
CA ILE A 123 8.34 13.78 -8.22
C ILE A 123 9.16 14.03 -6.96
N ALA A 124 10.25 14.79 -7.06
CA ALA A 124 11.10 15.08 -5.91
C ALA A 124 10.34 15.84 -4.82
N LYS A 125 9.57 16.87 -5.19
CA LYS A 125 8.75 17.65 -4.26
C LYS A 125 7.70 16.79 -3.54
N ALA A 126 7.01 15.92 -4.28
CA ALA A 126 6.05 14.98 -3.69
C ALA A 126 6.74 13.94 -2.78
N SER A 127 7.96 13.50 -3.13
CA SER A 127 8.75 12.59 -2.29
C SER A 127 9.18 13.23 -0.96
N ASP A 128 9.53 14.52 -0.98
CA ASP A 128 9.88 15.27 0.24
C ASP A 128 8.67 15.38 1.18
N GLU A 129 7.47 15.55 0.63
CA GLU A 129 6.21 15.55 1.38
C GLU A 129 5.96 14.20 2.07
N VAL A 130 6.13 13.09 1.35
CA VAL A 130 6.05 11.73 1.91
C VAL A 130 7.05 11.55 3.06
N THR A 131 8.32 11.89 2.85
CA THR A 131 9.36 11.76 3.89
C THR A 131 9.04 12.62 5.12
N ARG A 132 8.60 13.87 4.92
CA ARG A 132 8.25 14.77 6.03
C ARG A 132 7.12 14.20 6.87
N LEU A 133 6.04 13.74 6.25
CA LEU A 133 4.88 13.17 6.94
C LEU A 133 5.22 11.84 7.62
N ALA A 134 5.98 10.96 6.95
CA ALA A 134 6.45 9.70 7.52
C ALA A 134 7.28 9.91 8.79
N LYS A 135 8.15 10.94 8.81
CA LYS A 135 8.91 11.30 10.01
C LYS A 135 8.03 11.79 11.16
N GLU A 136 6.94 12.50 10.87
CA GLU A 136 5.98 12.90 11.91
C GLU A 136 5.22 11.68 12.46
N VAL A 137 4.78 10.76 11.59
CA VAL A 137 4.19 9.48 12.03
C VAL A 137 5.16 8.71 12.93
N ALA A 138 6.43 8.61 12.53
CA ALA A 138 7.46 7.93 13.30
C ALA A 138 7.66 8.56 14.68
N LYS A 139 7.65 9.91 14.77
CA LYS A 139 7.79 10.65 16.02
C LYS A 139 6.69 10.33 17.03
N GLN A 140 5.46 10.11 16.55
CA GLN A 140 4.29 9.81 17.38
C GLN A 140 4.13 8.31 17.67
N CYS A 141 4.89 7.44 16.97
CA CYS A 141 4.84 6.00 17.15
C CYS A 141 5.50 5.58 18.48
N THR A 142 4.74 4.86 19.31
CA THR A 142 5.20 4.34 20.61
C THR A 142 6.08 3.10 20.50
N ASP A 143 5.86 2.29 19.46
CA ASP A 143 6.61 1.07 19.22
C ASP A 143 7.99 1.39 18.62
N LYS A 144 9.06 1.06 19.36
CA LYS A 144 10.44 1.36 18.96
C LYS A 144 10.84 0.65 17.67
N ARG A 145 10.41 -0.60 17.47
CA ARG A 145 10.80 -1.40 16.29
C ARG A 145 10.13 -0.84 15.04
N ILE A 146 8.82 -0.60 15.11
CA ILE A 146 8.06 -0.04 13.97
C ILE A 146 8.58 1.35 13.61
N ARG A 147 8.85 2.20 14.61
CA ARG A 147 9.45 3.52 14.41
C ARG A 147 10.79 3.44 13.69
N THR A 148 11.69 2.57 14.11
CA THR A 148 13.01 2.40 13.46
C THR A 148 12.86 1.93 12.02
N ASN A 149 11.98 0.97 11.75
CA ASN A 149 11.74 0.47 10.39
C ASN A 149 11.24 1.59 9.47
N LEU A 150 10.26 2.38 9.91
CA LEU A 150 9.73 3.52 9.16
C LEU A 150 10.80 4.58 8.87
N LEU A 151 11.63 4.92 9.87
CA LEU A 151 12.72 5.87 9.69
C LEU A 151 13.76 5.36 8.68
N GLN A 152 14.19 4.10 8.80
CA GLN A 152 15.19 3.51 7.92
C GLN A 152 14.78 3.56 6.45
N VAL A 153 13.50 3.29 6.15
CA VAL A 153 13.03 3.32 4.76
C VAL A 153 12.82 4.76 4.26
N CYS A 154 12.20 5.64 5.05
CA CYS A 154 11.85 6.99 4.59
C CYS A 154 13.08 7.92 4.45
N GLU A 155 14.18 7.63 5.14
CA GLU A 155 15.43 8.42 5.05
C GLU A 155 16.25 8.13 3.78
N ARG A 156 15.95 7.04 3.07
CA ARG A 156 16.55 6.74 1.77
C ARG A 156 15.97 7.61 0.65
N ILE A 157 14.70 8.02 0.79
CA ILE A 157 13.93 8.73 -0.25
C ILE A 157 14.62 10.03 -0.71
N PRO A 158 15.09 10.94 0.17
CA PRO A 158 15.73 12.19 -0.27
C PRO A 158 16.98 11.98 -1.15
N THR A 159 17.78 10.96 -0.84
CA THR A 159 18.97 10.61 -1.61
C THR A 159 18.59 10.09 -2.99
N ILE A 160 17.66 9.14 -3.06
CA ILE A 160 17.19 8.56 -4.33
C ILE A 160 16.53 9.64 -5.20
N SER A 161 15.72 10.52 -4.61
CA SER A 161 15.07 11.66 -5.26
C SER A 161 16.07 12.68 -5.82
N THR A 162 17.16 12.94 -5.10
CA THR A 162 18.25 13.79 -5.59
C THR A 162 18.94 13.16 -6.80
N GLN A 163 19.21 11.85 -6.75
CA GLN A 163 19.75 11.11 -7.89
C GLN A 163 18.79 11.14 -9.09
N LEU A 164 17.48 11.00 -8.87
CA LEU A 164 16.47 11.09 -9.94
C LEU A 164 16.58 12.41 -10.70
N LYS A 165 16.70 13.55 -9.99
CA LYS A 165 16.87 14.87 -10.62
C LYS A 165 18.15 14.95 -11.47
N ILE A 166 19.25 14.39 -10.97
CA ILE A 166 20.54 14.38 -11.68
C ILE A 166 20.42 13.52 -12.94
N LEU A 167 19.98 12.27 -12.83
CA LEU A 167 19.84 11.33 -13.94
C LEU A 167 18.84 11.82 -14.98
N SER A 168 17.73 12.43 -14.54
CA SER A 168 16.77 13.06 -15.45
C SER A 168 17.39 14.22 -16.21
N THR A 169 18.24 15.03 -15.57
CA THR A 169 18.97 16.11 -16.25
C THR A 169 19.96 15.55 -17.25
N VAL A 170 20.72 14.51 -16.89
CA VAL A 170 21.63 13.81 -17.81
C VAL A 170 20.87 13.33 -19.04
N LYS A 171 19.82 12.52 -18.86
CA LYS A 171 18.99 12.02 -19.98
C LYS A 171 18.42 13.17 -20.82
N ALA A 172 17.93 14.22 -20.19
CA ALA A 172 17.36 15.38 -20.86
C ALA A 172 18.40 16.15 -21.71
N THR A 173 19.69 16.13 -21.36
CA THR A 173 20.76 16.67 -22.22
C THR A 173 21.10 15.79 -23.42
N MET A 174 20.72 14.51 -23.38
CA MET A 174 20.96 13.55 -24.46
C MET A 174 19.83 13.53 -25.50
N LEU A 175 18.61 13.96 -25.12
CA LEU A 175 17.48 14.06 -26.03
C LEU A 175 17.74 15.07 -27.17
N GLY A 176 17.65 14.61 -28.42
CA GLY A 176 17.74 15.45 -29.62
C GLY A 176 19.15 15.82 -30.07
N ARG A 177 20.19 15.21 -29.48
CA ARG A 177 21.58 15.35 -29.94
C ARG A 177 21.91 14.26 -30.96
N THR A 178 22.52 14.66 -32.08
CA THR A 178 22.92 13.74 -33.17
C THR A 178 24.33 13.17 -32.97
N ASN A 179 25.09 13.67 -32.00
CA ASN A 179 26.48 13.29 -31.75
C ASN A 179 26.67 12.31 -30.58
N ILE A 180 25.58 11.86 -29.96
CA ILE A 180 25.58 10.90 -28.85
C ILE A 180 25.18 9.55 -29.43
N SER A 181 25.88 8.48 -29.06
CA SER A 181 25.53 7.15 -29.57
C SER A 181 24.20 6.67 -28.97
N GLU A 182 23.50 5.82 -29.70
CA GLU A 182 22.27 5.19 -29.20
C GLU A 182 22.56 4.38 -27.92
N GLU A 183 23.72 3.73 -27.85
CA GLU A 183 24.18 2.96 -26.69
C GLU A 183 24.35 3.83 -25.43
N GLU A 184 24.98 5.00 -25.54
CA GLU A 184 25.13 5.94 -24.41
C GLU A 184 23.75 6.43 -23.93
N SER A 185 22.85 6.72 -24.87
CA SER A 185 21.48 7.15 -24.57
C SER A 185 20.66 6.07 -23.88
N GLU A 186 20.82 4.80 -24.29
CA GLU A 186 20.14 3.67 -23.68
C GLU A 186 20.68 3.40 -22.27
N GLN A 187 22.00 3.39 -22.06
CA GLN A 187 22.62 3.24 -20.73
C GLN A 187 22.15 4.31 -19.74
N ALA A 188 22.07 5.58 -20.16
CA ALA A 188 21.53 6.65 -19.32
C ALA A 188 20.06 6.42 -18.96
N THR A 189 19.29 5.78 -19.85
CA THR A 189 17.90 5.39 -19.60
C THR A 189 17.84 4.26 -18.58
N GLU A 190 18.67 3.23 -18.71
CA GLU A 190 18.73 2.11 -17.76
C GLU A 190 19.04 2.58 -16.33
N MET A 191 20.02 3.47 -16.17
CA MET A 191 20.35 4.06 -14.87
C MET A 191 19.16 4.82 -14.28
N LEU A 192 18.46 5.60 -15.11
CA LEU A 192 17.28 6.36 -14.69
C LEU A 192 16.11 5.43 -14.31
N VAL A 193 15.88 4.37 -15.07
CA VAL A 193 14.86 3.34 -14.79
C VAL A 193 15.14 2.66 -13.45
N HIS A 194 16.38 2.24 -13.20
CA HIS A 194 16.74 1.59 -11.95
C HIS A 194 16.54 2.53 -10.73
N ASN A 195 16.93 3.80 -10.87
CA ASN A 195 16.68 4.80 -9.83
C ASN A 195 15.18 5.02 -9.59
N ALA A 196 14.36 5.11 -10.64
CA ALA A 196 12.91 5.24 -10.54
C ALA A 196 12.27 4.05 -9.82
N GLN A 197 12.67 2.82 -10.15
CA GLN A 197 12.21 1.60 -9.47
C GLN A 197 12.52 1.64 -7.97
N ASN A 198 13.75 2.01 -7.62
CA ASN A 198 14.17 2.14 -6.22
C ASN A 198 13.36 3.20 -5.47
N LEU A 199 13.04 4.32 -6.12
CA LEU A 199 12.23 5.38 -5.51
C LEU A 199 10.79 4.91 -5.26
N MET A 200 10.13 4.35 -6.27
CA MET A 200 8.74 3.87 -6.14
C MET A 200 8.64 2.76 -5.08
N GLN A 201 9.61 1.86 -5.03
CA GLN A 201 9.67 0.80 -4.02
C GLN A 201 9.87 1.38 -2.61
N SER A 202 10.79 2.34 -2.42
CA SER A 202 11.04 2.96 -1.12
C SER A 202 9.82 3.73 -0.60
N VAL A 203 9.10 4.43 -1.50
CA VAL A 203 7.85 5.13 -1.16
C VAL A 203 6.74 4.13 -0.81
N LYS A 204 6.60 3.05 -1.59
CA LYS A 204 5.64 1.97 -1.33
C LYS A 204 5.83 1.32 0.04
N GLU A 205 7.07 1.00 0.39
CA GLU A 205 7.42 0.48 1.72
C GLU A 205 7.14 1.51 2.81
N THR A 206 7.46 2.79 2.57
CA THR A 206 7.14 3.88 3.51
C THR A 206 5.64 4.00 3.78
N VAL A 207 4.78 3.85 2.75
CA VAL A 207 3.32 3.83 2.92
C VAL A 207 2.90 2.68 3.84
N ARG A 208 3.45 1.47 3.64
CA ARG A 208 3.13 0.29 4.46
C ARG A 208 3.60 0.45 5.91
N GLU A 209 4.83 0.91 6.12
CA GLU A 209 5.37 1.12 7.47
C GLU A 209 4.67 2.27 8.19
N ALA A 210 4.24 3.32 7.47
CA ALA A 210 3.46 4.42 8.03
C ALA A 210 2.06 3.96 8.48
N GLU A 211 1.43 3.06 7.74
CA GLU A 211 0.18 2.42 8.15
C GLU A 211 0.36 1.60 9.42
N ALA A 212 1.37 0.72 9.46
CA ALA A 212 1.68 -0.08 10.65
C ALA A 212 2.00 0.82 11.88
N ALA A 213 2.76 1.89 11.69
CA ALA A 213 3.09 2.85 12.73
C ALA A 213 1.86 3.60 13.25
N SER A 214 0.90 3.91 12.37
CA SER A 214 -0.30 4.67 12.73
C SER A 214 -1.19 3.97 13.75
N ILE A 215 -1.20 2.63 13.76
CA ILE A 215 -1.93 1.80 14.72
C ILE A 215 -1.35 1.95 16.14
N LYS A 216 -0.09 2.37 16.27
CA LYS A 216 0.67 2.48 17.52
C LYS A 216 0.99 3.94 17.90
N ILE A 217 0.20 4.89 17.42
CA ILE A 217 0.32 6.31 17.77
C ILE A 217 -0.29 6.58 19.16
N ARG A 218 0.31 7.50 19.92
CA ARG A 218 -0.27 7.97 21.18
C ARG A 218 -1.59 8.70 20.92
N THR A 219 -2.62 8.40 21.71
CA THR A 219 -3.97 9.01 21.58
C THR A 219 -4.01 10.52 21.83
N ASP A 220 -2.97 11.10 22.44
CA ASP A 220 -2.83 12.54 22.74
C ASP A 220 -2.02 13.33 21.69
N ALA A 221 -1.53 12.67 20.63
CA ALA A 221 -0.54 13.23 19.72
C ALA A 221 -1.02 14.36 18.79
N GLY A 222 -2.34 14.57 18.65
CA GLY A 222 -2.92 15.62 17.78
C GLY A 222 -2.66 15.46 16.27
N PHE A 223 -1.81 14.52 15.86
CA PHE A 223 -1.49 14.20 14.47
C PHE A 223 -1.92 12.76 14.17
N THR A 224 -2.99 12.61 13.39
CA THR A 224 -3.51 11.31 12.95
C THR A 224 -3.80 11.32 11.45
N LEU A 225 -3.12 10.43 10.73
CA LEU A 225 -3.47 10.12 9.34
C LEU A 225 -4.68 9.19 9.31
N HIS A 226 -5.60 9.44 8.39
CA HIS A 226 -6.81 8.64 8.25
C HIS A 226 -6.56 7.45 7.31
N TRP A 227 -6.42 6.25 7.87
CA TRP A 227 -6.23 5.02 7.11
C TRP A 227 -7.57 4.32 6.87
N ILE A 228 -8.28 4.75 5.82
CA ILE A 228 -9.59 4.21 5.44
C ILE A 228 -9.44 3.43 4.13
N ARG A 229 -9.80 2.15 4.12
CA ARG A 229 -9.78 1.33 2.91
C ARG A 229 -10.85 1.76 1.92
N LYS A 230 -10.51 1.86 0.63
CA LYS A 230 -11.50 1.98 -0.45
C LYS A 230 -12.10 0.60 -0.70
N THR A 231 -13.41 0.47 -0.52
CA THR A 231 -14.13 -0.78 -0.81
C THR A 231 -14.76 -0.72 -2.21
N PRO A 232 -14.95 -1.86 -2.90
CA PRO A 232 -15.47 -1.90 -4.27
C PRO A 232 -16.87 -1.30 -4.47
N TRP A 233 -17.64 -1.11 -3.38
CA TRP A 233 -18.98 -0.53 -3.40
C TRP A 233 -18.98 1.01 -3.44
N TYR A 234 -17.79 1.62 -3.41
CA TYR A 234 -17.52 3.06 -3.47
C TYR A 234 -16.49 3.34 -4.59
N GLN A 235 -16.82 2.92 -5.82
CA GLN A 235 -16.13 3.35 -7.04
C GLN A 235 -17.12 4.12 -7.90
#